data_AF-A0A9E4M0J6-F1
#
_entry.id   AF-A0A9E4M0J6-F1
#
_cell.length_a   1.000
_cell.length_b   1.000
_cell.length_c   1.000
_cell.angle_alpha   90.00
_cell.angle_beta   90.00
_cell.angle_gamma   90.00
#
_symmetry.space_group_name_H-M   'P 1'
#
loop_
_entity.id
_entity.type
_entity.pdbx_description
1 polymer ?
#
loop_
_entity_poly.entity_id
_entity_poly.type
_entity_poly.pdbx_seq_one_letter_code
_entity_poly.pdbx_strand_id
1 'polypeptide(L)'
;MFGDRPGTRLAGVAVALLKGCHWQEKGLQMRKILAIIPAVFLVGFATSTHAEVTLIEKSTMKFSKCRIQIDLVGLQLGIEPITIIDTNSLKIVRFQTNDGSGDSILATCSKPDRTFVLQLSTE
;
A
#
# COMPACT_ATOMS: atom_id res chain seq x y z
N MET A 1 -12.86 -34.07 20.37
CA MET A 1 -14.15 -33.39 20.60
C MET A 1 -14.01 -31.97 20.08
N PHE A 2 -14.82 -31.64 19.06
CA PHE A 2 -14.91 -30.32 18.44
C PHE A 2 -15.57 -29.33 19.41
N GLY A 3 -15.08 -28.10 19.44
CA GLY A 3 -15.71 -26.95 20.12
C GLY A 3 -15.71 -25.76 19.18
N ASP A 4 -16.91 -25.31 18.82
CA ASP A 4 -17.28 -24.33 17.81
C ASP A 4 -17.07 -22.85 18.27
N ARG A 5 -17.27 -21.93 17.33
CA ARG A 5 -16.96 -20.49 17.19
C ARG A 5 -17.73 -19.54 18.16
N PRO A 6 -17.96 -18.24 17.83
CA PRO A 6 -17.08 -17.07 17.71
C PRO A 6 -17.56 -15.90 18.63
N GLY A 7 -16.77 -14.81 18.77
CA GLY A 7 -17.17 -13.64 19.55
C GLY A 7 -16.73 -12.32 18.92
N THR A 8 -17.58 -11.74 18.07
CA THR A 8 -17.47 -10.40 17.51
C THR A 8 -17.80 -9.34 18.57
N ARG A 9 -16.97 -8.31 18.76
CA ARG A 9 -17.37 -7.05 19.39
C ARG A 9 -16.87 -5.85 18.58
N LEU A 10 -17.85 -5.07 18.14
CA LEU A 10 -17.76 -3.77 17.51
C LEU A 10 -17.43 -2.66 18.52
N ALA A 11 -16.93 -1.56 17.96
CA ALA A 11 -17.20 -0.16 18.31
C ALA A 11 -15.99 0.65 18.82
N GLY A 12 -15.76 1.81 18.17
CA GLY A 12 -14.79 2.83 18.57
C GLY A 12 -14.24 3.63 17.38
N VAL A 13 -15.03 4.46 16.70
CA VAL A 13 -14.99 5.95 16.80
C VAL A 13 -13.82 6.61 16.03
N ALA A 14 -14.16 7.34 14.95
CA ALA A 14 -13.58 8.62 14.47
C ALA A 14 -14.06 8.83 13.01
N VAL A 15 -15.09 9.62 12.70
CA VAL A 15 -15.11 11.10 12.60
C VAL A 15 -13.83 11.69 12.00
N ALA A 16 -13.84 11.97 10.69
CA ALA A 16 -13.32 13.21 10.11
C ALA A 16 -13.58 13.33 8.60
N LEU A 17 -14.58 14.16 8.27
CA LEU A 17 -14.48 15.26 7.31
C LEU A 17 -14.03 14.97 5.87
N LEU A 18 -15.08 14.73 5.06
CA LEU A 18 -15.21 15.17 3.68
C LEU A 18 -14.68 16.58 3.45
N LYS A 19 -13.58 16.73 2.71
CA LYS A 19 -13.31 17.97 1.96
C LYS A 19 -12.46 17.71 0.73
N GLY A 20 -13.12 17.78 -0.43
CA GLY A 20 -12.52 18.23 -1.68
C GLY A 20 -11.79 17.18 -2.51
N CYS A 21 -12.53 16.46 -3.34
CA CYS A 21 -12.05 16.07 -4.67
C CYS A 21 -13.09 16.51 -5.70
N HIS A 22 -13.04 17.81 -6.01
CA HIS A 22 -13.70 18.39 -7.17
C HIS A 22 -12.76 18.18 -8.36
N TRP A 23 -12.98 17.12 -9.13
CA TRP A 23 -12.44 17.00 -10.48
C TRP A 23 -13.52 16.55 -11.45
N GLN A 24 -13.58 17.35 -12.51
CA GLN A 24 -14.64 17.58 -13.46
C GLN A 24 -14.29 16.84 -14.74
N GLU A 25 -15.16 15.97 -15.25
CA GLU A 25 -15.15 15.59 -16.67
C GLU A 25 -16.57 15.57 -17.26
N LYS A 26 -16.82 16.63 -18.04
CA LYS A 26 -17.59 16.76 -19.30
C LYS A 26 -18.44 15.52 -19.65
N GLY A 27 -19.74 15.60 -19.90
CA GLY A 27 -20.39 16.51 -20.83
C GLY A 27 -21.34 15.68 -21.72
N LEU A 28 -22.62 15.68 -21.35
CA LEU A 28 -23.82 15.73 -22.21
C LEU A 28 -23.99 14.69 -23.34
N GLN A 29 -24.88 13.72 -23.14
CA GLN A 29 -25.95 13.45 -24.12
C GLN A 29 -27.22 12.94 -23.41
N MET A 30 -28.21 13.83 -23.35
CA MET A 30 -29.57 13.57 -22.89
C MET A 30 -30.24 12.50 -23.76
N ARG A 31 -30.61 11.36 -23.16
CA ARG A 31 -31.73 10.55 -23.64
C ARG A 31 -32.67 10.28 -22.47
N LYS A 32 -33.88 10.85 -22.58
CA LYS A 32 -35.04 10.56 -21.74
C LYS A 32 -35.27 9.05 -21.71
N ILE A 33 -34.96 8.38 -20.60
CA ILE A 33 -35.45 7.03 -20.33
C ILE A 33 -36.33 7.12 -19.09
N LEU A 34 -37.63 7.23 -19.35
CA LEU A 34 -38.69 6.96 -18.41
C LEU A 34 -38.78 5.44 -18.28
N ALA A 35 -38.20 4.85 -17.23
CA ALA A 35 -38.51 3.48 -16.83
C ALA A 35 -38.23 3.31 -15.34
N ILE A 36 -39.33 3.21 -14.59
CA ILE A 36 -39.42 2.80 -13.19
C ILE A 36 -38.90 1.36 -13.10
N ILE A 37 -37.77 1.15 -12.42
CA ILE A 37 -37.27 -0.17 -12.03
C ILE A 37 -37.26 -0.20 -10.50
N PRO A 38 -37.85 -1.21 -9.84
CA PRO A 38 -37.91 -1.27 -8.39
C PRO A 38 -36.48 -1.37 -7.84
N ALA A 39 -36.13 -0.42 -7.00
CA ALA A 39 -34.84 -0.31 -6.32
C ALA A 39 -34.65 -1.43 -5.28
N VAL A 40 -34.37 -2.65 -5.73
CA VAL A 40 -33.57 -3.58 -4.93
C VAL A 40 -32.12 -3.18 -5.16
N PHE A 41 -31.73 -2.08 -4.50
CA PHE A 41 -30.37 -1.57 -4.52
C PHE A 41 -29.49 -2.61 -3.82
N LEU A 42 -28.79 -3.39 -4.64
CA LEU A 42 -27.59 -4.12 -4.27
C LEU A 42 -26.61 -3.12 -3.66
N VAL A 43 -26.63 -2.98 -2.34
CA VAL A 43 -25.55 -2.32 -1.59
C VAL A 43 -24.40 -3.32 -1.51
N GLY A 44 -23.78 -3.58 -2.66
CA GLY A 44 -22.46 -4.15 -2.73
C GLY A 44 -21.49 -3.09 -2.25
N PHE A 45 -21.10 -3.14 -0.97
CA PHE A 45 -19.91 -2.44 -0.50
C PHE A 45 -18.71 -3.04 -1.24
N ALA A 46 -18.37 -2.46 -2.39
CA ALA A 46 -17.06 -2.65 -2.99
C ALA A 46 -16.07 -1.96 -2.05
N THR A 47 -15.56 -2.68 -1.07
CA THR A 47 -14.39 -2.23 -0.31
C THR A 47 -13.22 -2.27 -1.27
N SER A 48 -12.91 -1.14 -1.89
CA SER A 48 -11.64 -0.94 -2.57
C SER A 48 -10.56 -1.01 -1.50
N THR A 49 -9.93 -2.17 -1.35
CA THR A 49 -8.68 -2.33 -0.59
C THR A 49 -7.60 -1.56 -1.36
N HIS A 50 -7.48 -0.27 -1.09
CA HIS A 50 -6.35 0.51 -1.57
C HIS A 50 -5.13 0.05 -0.77
N ALA A 51 -4.23 -0.68 -1.42
CA ALA A 51 -2.88 -0.87 -0.90
C ALA A 51 -2.24 0.53 -0.83
N GLU A 52 -2.13 1.08 0.38
CA GLU A 52 -1.47 2.35 0.60
C GLU A 52 0.04 2.12 0.59
N VAL A 53 0.72 2.78 -0.35
CA VAL A 53 2.19 2.76 -0.43
C VAL A 53 2.70 4.09 0.11
N THR A 54 3.22 4.08 1.33
CA THR A 54 3.81 5.26 1.94
C THR A 54 5.28 5.36 1.56
N LEU A 55 5.67 6.43 0.86
CA LEU A 55 7.08 6.69 0.60
C LEU A 55 7.74 7.25 1.88
N ILE A 56 8.61 6.45 2.49
CA ILE A 56 9.35 6.82 3.71
C ILE A 56 10.49 7.75 3.36
N GLU A 57 11.30 7.34 2.38
CA GLU A 57 12.50 8.07 2.00
C GLU A 57 12.79 7.93 0.51
N LYS A 58 13.24 9.02 -0.10
CA LYS A 58 13.80 9.01 -1.44
C LYS A 58 15.06 9.84 -1.46
N SER A 59 16.17 9.24 -1.84
CA SER A 59 17.48 9.89 -1.85
C SER A 59 18.28 9.51 -3.08
N THR A 60 19.05 10.46 -3.62
CA THR A 60 19.90 10.24 -4.79
C THR A 60 21.33 9.96 -4.34
N MET A 61 21.85 8.77 -4.62
CA MET A 61 23.18 8.33 -4.19
C MET A 61 23.85 7.38 -5.17
N LYS A 62 25.18 7.20 -5.03
CA LYS A 62 25.93 6.24 -5.84
C LYS A 62 25.42 4.82 -5.59
N PHE A 63 25.32 3.99 -6.64
CA PHE A 63 24.81 2.61 -6.54
C PHE A 63 25.55 1.77 -5.49
N SER A 64 26.87 1.92 -5.35
CA SER A 64 27.64 1.23 -4.31
C SER A 64 27.20 1.62 -2.90
N LYS A 65 26.98 2.92 -2.64
CA LYS A 65 26.44 3.40 -1.35
C LYS A 65 24.99 2.95 -1.15
N CYS A 66 24.20 2.94 -2.21
CA CYS A 66 22.81 2.50 -2.18
C CYS A 66 22.70 1.04 -1.70
N ARG A 67 23.53 0.14 -2.23
CA ARG A 67 23.55 -1.27 -1.79
C ARG A 67 23.86 -1.40 -0.31
N ILE A 68 24.85 -0.65 0.18
CA ILE A 68 25.22 -0.61 1.59
C ILE A 68 24.07 -0.06 2.44
N GLN A 69 23.37 0.98 1.98
CA GLN A 69 22.25 1.57 2.69
C GLN A 69 21.10 0.56 2.90
N ILE A 70 20.77 -0.25 1.88
CA ILE A 70 19.78 -1.32 2.00
C ILE A 70 20.18 -2.33 3.09
N ASP A 71 21.46 -2.73 3.11
CA ASP A 71 21.94 -3.70 4.09
C ASP A 71 21.92 -3.09 5.52
N LEU A 72 22.23 -1.80 5.65
CA LEU A 72 22.12 -1.06 6.91
C LEU A 72 20.67 -0.97 7.40
N VAL A 73 19.70 -0.78 6.50
CA VAL A 73 18.27 -0.77 6.87
C VAL A 73 17.87 -2.12 7.47
N GLY A 74 18.27 -3.24 6.86
CA GLY A 74 18.00 -4.57 7.43
C GLY A 74 18.62 -4.75 8.83
N LEU A 75 19.86 -4.29 9.01
CA LEU A 75 20.54 -4.34 10.31
C LEU A 75 19.89 -3.44 11.37
N GLN A 76 19.44 -2.25 10.99
CA GLN A 76 18.76 -1.31 11.90
C GLN A 76 17.38 -1.81 12.33
N LEU A 77 16.68 -2.48 11.42
CA LEU A 77 15.38 -3.08 11.71
C LEU A 77 15.52 -4.39 12.51
N GLY A 78 16.67 -5.06 12.44
CA GLY A 78 16.86 -6.38 13.05
C GLY A 78 16.00 -7.46 12.39
N ILE A 79 15.66 -7.27 11.11
CA ILE A 79 14.73 -8.12 10.35
C ILE A 79 15.47 -8.71 9.16
N GLU A 80 15.28 -10.01 8.94
CA GLU A 80 15.76 -10.66 7.73
C GLU A 80 14.86 -10.36 6.52
N PRO A 81 15.44 -10.08 5.35
CA PRO A 81 14.68 -9.85 4.13
C PRO A 81 13.99 -11.13 3.64
N ILE A 82 12.74 -11.01 3.23
CA ILE A 82 11.95 -12.11 2.64
C ILE A 82 12.34 -12.32 1.17
N THR A 83 12.55 -11.21 0.47
CA THR A 83 12.82 -11.21 -0.98
C THR A 83 14.01 -10.33 -1.26
N ILE A 84 14.98 -10.87 -2.00
CA ILE A 84 16.17 -10.17 -2.46
C ILE A 84 16.30 -10.37 -3.96
N ILE A 85 16.18 -9.29 -4.72
CA ILE A 85 16.50 -9.26 -6.15
C ILE A 85 17.74 -8.39 -6.28
N ASP A 86 18.91 -8.99 -6.45
CA ASP A 86 20.19 -8.29 -6.63
C ASP A 86 20.72 -8.52 -8.04
N THR A 87 20.89 -7.43 -8.79
CA THR A 87 21.44 -7.41 -10.14
C THR A 87 22.50 -6.32 -10.27
N ASN A 88 23.25 -6.33 -11.37
CA ASN A 88 24.29 -5.32 -11.65
C ASN A 88 23.78 -3.88 -11.77
N SER A 89 22.47 -3.68 -11.91
CA SER A 89 21.83 -2.37 -12.11
C SER A 89 20.69 -2.06 -11.14
N LEU A 90 20.18 -3.05 -10.40
CA LEU A 90 19.01 -2.90 -9.55
C LEU A 90 19.13 -3.84 -8.35
N LYS A 91 18.89 -3.33 -7.13
CA LYS A 91 18.75 -4.12 -5.91
C LYS A 91 17.40 -3.80 -5.27
N ILE A 92 16.52 -4.78 -5.16
CA ILE A 92 15.21 -4.65 -4.49
C ILE A 92 15.21 -5.63 -3.32
N VAL A 93 14.85 -5.15 -2.15
CA VAL A 93 14.77 -5.94 -0.93
C VAL A 93 13.44 -5.67 -0.24
N ARG A 94 12.73 -6.73 0.12
CA ARG A 94 11.48 -6.68 0.89
C ARG A 94 11.71 -7.22 2.29
N PHE A 95 11.35 -6.45 3.30
CA PHE A 95 11.41 -6.83 4.72
C PHE A 95 9.98 -7.03 5.24
N GLN A 96 9.76 -8.10 6.02
CA GLN A 96 8.49 -8.30 6.73
C GLN A 96 8.56 -7.64 8.09
N THR A 97 7.61 -6.78 8.40
CA THR A 97 7.54 -6.24 9.76
C THR A 97 6.80 -7.24 10.64
N ASN A 98 7.45 -7.70 11.72
CA ASN A 98 6.92 -8.70 12.66
C ASN A 98 6.14 -8.08 13.83
N ASP A 99 5.76 -6.81 13.70
CA ASP A 99 5.03 -6.03 14.70
C ASP A 99 3.51 -6.34 14.72
N GLY A 100 3.05 -7.21 13.83
CA GLY A 100 1.65 -7.63 13.75
C GLY A 100 0.76 -6.70 12.93
N SER A 101 1.31 -5.61 12.39
CA SER A 101 0.59 -4.64 11.55
C SER A 101 0.33 -5.14 10.13
N GLY A 102 1.01 -6.21 9.69
CA GLY A 102 0.92 -6.70 8.32
C GLY A 102 1.72 -5.86 7.31
N ASP A 103 2.53 -4.93 7.80
CA ASP A 103 3.30 -4.03 6.96
C ASP A 103 4.57 -4.69 6.41
N SER A 104 4.90 -4.36 5.17
CA SER A 104 6.16 -4.73 4.52
C SER A 104 6.94 -3.48 4.12
N ILE A 105 8.25 -3.51 4.28
CA ILE A 105 9.13 -2.43 3.84
C ILE A 105 9.82 -2.87 2.56
N LEU A 106 9.68 -2.06 1.52
CA LEU A 106 10.33 -2.24 0.23
C LEU A 106 11.46 -1.22 0.06
N ALA A 107 12.69 -1.71 0.01
CA ALA A 107 13.87 -0.91 -0.29
C ALA A 107 14.34 -1.18 -1.71
N THR A 108 14.45 -0.14 -2.53
CA THR A 108 14.84 -0.24 -3.95
C THR A 108 16.01 0.68 -4.25
N CYS A 109 17.03 0.12 -4.91
CA CYS A 109 18.21 0.81 -5.40
C CYS A 109 18.33 0.65 -6.91
N SER A 110 18.21 1.74 -7.65
CA SER A 110 18.41 1.76 -9.10
C SER A 110 19.74 2.43 -9.46
N LYS A 111 20.59 1.73 -10.24
CA LYS A 111 21.85 2.25 -10.80
C LYS A 111 21.64 3.31 -11.89
N PRO A 112 20.78 3.14 -12.91
CA PRO A 112 20.58 4.16 -13.94
C PRO A 112 20.04 5.46 -13.34
N ASP A 113 19.09 5.37 -12.41
CA ASP A 113 18.46 6.54 -11.78
C ASP A 113 19.26 7.08 -10.58
N ARG A 114 20.27 6.33 -10.12
CA ARG A 114 21.06 6.62 -8.90
C ARG A 114 20.17 6.93 -7.70
N THR A 115 19.01 6.29 -7.65
CA THR A 115 17.96 6.61 -6.68
C THR A 115 17.79 5.44 -5.72
N PHE A 116 17.77 5.77 -4.43
CA PHE A 116 17.33 4.94 -3.34
C PHE A 116 15.89 5.32 -2.99
N VAL A 117 15.03 4.32 -2.86
CA VAL A 117 13.63 4.49 -2.46
C VAL A 117 13.33 3.51 -1.34
N LEU A 118 12.80 4.01 -0.23
CA LEU A 118 12.28 3.23 0.87
C LEU A 118 10.78 3.48 0.97
N GLN A 119 9.99 2.41 0.90
CA GLN A 119 8.54 2.46 0.90
C GLN A 119 7.98 1.49 1.93
N LEU A 120 6.95 1.91 2.65
CA LEU A 120 6.07 1.03 3.41
C LEU A 120 4.93 0.58 2.49
N SER A 121 4.56 -0.68 2.57
CA SER A 121 3.41 -1.24 1.88
C SER A 121 2.60 -2.04 2.88
N THR A 122 1.38 -1.59 3.13
CA THR A 122 0.39 -2.29 3.97
C THR A 122 -0.40 -3.23 3.06
N GLU A 123 -0.34 -4.53 3.34
CA GLU A 123 -1.07 -5.57 2.60
C GLU A 123 -2.46 -5.86 3.21
#